data_AF-A0A976G497-F1
#
_entry.id   AF-A0A976G497-F1
#
_cell.length_a   1.000
_cell.length_b   1.000
_cell.length_c   1.000
_cell.angle_alpha   90.00
_cell.angle_beta   90.00
_cell.angle_gamma   90.00
#
_symmetry.space_group_name_H-M   'P 1'
#
loop_
_entity.id
_entity.type
_entity.pdbx_description
1 polymer ?
#
loop_
_entity_poly.entity_id
_entity_poly.type
_entity_poly.pdbx_seq_one_letter_code
_entity_poly.pdbx_strand_id
1 'polypeptide(L)'
;MKIFEAVKANFGVPVITDVHEPWQAPLVAEVVDVLQLPAFLARQTDLVVALARTGKPVNIKKPQFLSPTQVVNIVEKFKEAGNDQLILCDRGTCFGYDNLVVDMLGFGVMKRVTNDMPIIFDVTHALQQRDPNGAASGGRRQQVVDLARSGMAVGLAGLFLEAHPDPANAKCDGPSALPLDKLEPFLTQVKAVDDLVKSFAPLHIE
;
A
#
# COMPACT_ATOMS: atom_id res chain seq x y z
N MET A 1 -4.35 7.30 18.82
CA MET A 1 -5.79 7.29 18.48
C MET A 1 -6.42 8.67 18.43
N LYS A 2 -6.33 9.51 19.48
CA LYS A 2 -6.93 10.87 19.54
C LYS A 2 -6.76 11.75 18.27
N ILE A 3 -5.60 11.70 17.61
CA ILE A 3 -5.36 12.47 16.37
C ILE A 3 -6.25 11.97 15.23
N PHE A 4 -6.41 10.64 15.06
CA PHE A 4 -7.30 10.09 14.04
C PHE A 4 -8.76 10.42 14.34
N GLU A 5 -9.19 10.37 15.59
CA GLU A 5 -10.54 10.79 15.99
C GLU A 5 -10.81 12.25 15.58
N ALA A 6 -9.86 13.14 15.86
CA ALA A 6 -9.96 14.55 15.48
C ALA A 6 -10.00 14.76 13.96
N VAL A 7 -9.18 14.03 13.19
CA VAL A 7 -9.20 14.08 11.72
C VAL A 7 -10.57 13.65 11.18
N LYS A 8 -11.11 12.53 11.67
CA LYS A 8 -12.43 12.04 11.25
C LYS A 8 -13.53 13.03 11.61
N ALA A 9 -13.52 13.57 12.82
CA ALA A 9 -14.52 14.54 13.28
C ALA A 9 -14.49 15.85 12.47
N ASN A 10 -13.30 16.34 12.13
CA ASN A 10 -13.14 17.63 11.43
C ASN A 10 -13.39 17.53 9.92
N PHE A 11 -13.02 16.42 9.28
CA PHE A 11 -13.02 16.31 7.82
C PHE A 11 -14.00 15.28 7.26
N GLY A 12 -14.58 14.41 8.10
CA GLY A 12 -15.54 13.39 7.65
C GLY A 12 -14.93 12.32 6.74
N VAL A 13 -13.61 12.14 6.77
CA VAL A 13 -12.89 11.18 5.91
C VAL A 13 -12.61 9.86 6.65
N PRO A 14 -12.64 8.71 5.95
CA PRO A 14 -12.14 7.46 6.52
C PRO A 14 -10.62 7.51 6.69
N VAL A 15 -10.10 6.75 7.64
CA VAL A 15 -8.66 6.70 7.94
C VAL A 15 -8.13 5.27 7.92
N ILE A 16 -6.86 5.16 7.53
CA ILE A 16 -6.07 3.93 7.53
C ILE A 16 -4.83 4.14 8.40
N THR A 17 -4.47 3.13 9.19
CA THR A 17 -3.18 3.08 9.92
C THR A 17 -2.71 1.64 10.04
N ASP A 18 -1.41 1.45 10.18
CA ASP A 18 -0.83 0.13 10.42
C ASP A 18 -0.81 -0.29 11.89
N VAL A 19 -0.75 -1.61 12.08
CA VAL A 19 -0.78 -2.29 13.37
C VAL A 19 0.44 -3.21 13.45
N HIS A 20 1.22 -3.10 14.53
CA HIS A 20 2.50 -3.77 14.68
C HIS A 20 2.47 -4.96 15.64
N GLU A 21 1.51 -4.97 16.57
CA GLU A 21 1.38 -6.03 17.58
C GLU A 21 -0.08 -6.47 17.76
N PRO A 22 -0.35 -7.76 18.05
CA PRO A 22 -1.71 -8.29 18.12
C PRO A 22 -2.66 -7.52 19.07
N TRP A 23 -2.17 -7.06 20.23
CA TRP A 23 -2.98 -6.35 21.22
C TRP A 23 -3.42 -4.96 20.75
N GLN A 24 -2.74 -4.36 19.76
CA GLN A 24 -3.10 -3.06 19.21
C GLN A 24 -4.35 -3.16 18.33
N ALA A 25 -4.57 -4.30 17.66
CA ALA A 25 -5.65 -4.48 16.68
C ALA A 25 -7.05 -4.06 17.18
N PRO A 26 -7.56 -4.55 18.33
CA PRO A 26 -8.88 -4.14 18.82
C PRO A 26 -8.95 -2.64 19.15
N LEU A 27 -7.90 -2.08 19.77
CA LEU A 27 -7.86 -0.66 20.16
C LEU A 27 -7.84 0.28 18.94
N VAL A 28 -7.11 -0.11 17.90
CA VAL A 28 -7.01 0.68 16.66
C VAL A 28 -8.34 0.60 15.89
N ALA A 29 -8.99 -0.57 15.88
CA ALA A 29 -10.26 -0.80 15.18
C ALA A 29 -11.43 0.00 15.73
N GLU A 30 -11.38 0.48 16.98
CA GLU A 30 -12.41 1.38 17.54
C GLU A 30 -12.51 2.71 16.78
N VAL A 31 -11.40 3.17 16.18
CA VAL A 31 -11.31 4.49 15.56
C VAL A 31 -11.09 4.41 14.04
N VAL A 32 -10.28 3.46 13.60
CA VAL A 32 -9.77 3.38 12.22
C VAL A 32 -10.70 2.54 11.34
N ASP A 33 -10.81 2.93 10.06
CA ASP A 33 -11.73 2.30 9.11
C ASP A 33 -11.07 1.16 8.34
N VAL A 34 -9.77 1.28 8.05
CA VAL A 34 -8.96 0.24 7.41
C VAL A 34 -7.71 -0.01 8.24
N LEU A 35 -7.46 -1.27 8.62
CA LEU A 35 -6.22 -1.64 9.30
C LEU A 35 -5.16 -2.04 8.27
N GLN A 36 -3.90 -1.68 8.48
CA GLN A 36 -2.82 -2.07 7.59
C GLN A 36 -1.88 -3.08 8.26
N LEU A 37 -1.61 -4.19 7.58
CA LEU A 37 -0.60 -5.17 7.97
C LEU A 37 0.76 -4.75 7.37
N PRO A 38 1.77 -4.43 8.20
CA PRO A 38 3.09 -4.01 7.71
C PRO A 38 3.78 -5.08 6.86
N ALA A 39 4.56 -4.65 5.87
CA ALA A 39 5.23 -5.53 4.91
C ALA A 39 6.09 -6.61 5.59
N PHE A 40 6.90 -6.25 6.58
CA PHE A 40 7.76 -7.21 7.28
C PHE A 40 6.99 -8.17 8.21
N LEU A 41 5.76 -7.82 8.59
CA LEU A 41 4.95 -8.59 9.52
C LEU A 41 3.89 -9.44 8.81
N ALA A 42 3.80 -9.39 7.47
CA ALA A 42 2.70 -10.01 6.75
C ALA A 42 2.63 -11.54 6.83
N ARG A 43 3.66 -12.18 7.40
CA ARG A 43 3.74 -13.63 7.64
C ARG A 43 3.47 -14.03 9.11
N GLN A 44 3.28 -13.07 10.01
CA GLN A 44 3.08 -13.31 11.44
C GLN A 44 1.63 -13.71 11.73
N THR A 45 1.40 -15.01 11.95
CA THR A 45 0.04 -15.57 12.09
C THR A 45 -0.77 -14.91 13.21
N ASP A 46 -0.19 -14.68 14.38
CA ASP A 46 -0.93 -14.08 15.51
C ASP A 46 -1.42 -12.66 15.20
N LEU A 47 -0.61 -11.87 14.50
CA LEU A 47 -0.99 -10.52 14.08
C LEU A 47 -2.08 -10.58 12.99
N VAL A 48 -1.95 -11.48 12.02
CA VAL A 48 -2.97 -11.70 10.98
C VAL A 48 -4.32 -12.08 11.61
N VAL A 49 -4.32 -13.03 12.54
CA VAL A 49 -5.55 -13.47 13.24
C VAL A 49 -6.13 -12.34 14.08
N ALA A 50 -5.30 -11.57 14.78
CA ALA A 50 -5.77 -10.43 15.57
C ALA A 50 -6.41 -9.35 14.70
N LEU A 51 -5.81 -9.01 13.56
CA LEU A 51 -6.38 -8.09 12.57
C LEU A 51 -7.69 -8.61 11.98
N ALA A 52 -7.74 -9.88 11.60
CA ALA A 52 -8.93 -10.50 11.03
C ALA A 52 -10.13 -10.40 11.99
N ARG A 53 -9.93 -10.72 13.26
CA ARG A 53 -10.95 -10.71 14.32
C ARG A 53 -11.56 -9.34 14.61
N THR A 54 -10.95 -8.25 14.14
CA THR A 54 -11.55 -6.91 14.27
C THR A 54 -12.75 -6.69 13.36
N GLY A 55 -12.91 -7.51 12.30
CA GLY A 55 -13.96 -7.35 11.29
C GLY A 55 -13.81 -6.10 10.41
N LYS A 56 -12.70 -5.36 10.52
CA LYS A 56 -12.39 -4.22 9.65
C LYS A 56 -11.77 -4.68 8.32
N PRO A 57 -11.92 -3.90 7.24
CA PRO A 57 -11.09 -4.06 6.05
C PRO A 57 -9.60 -4.03 6.40
N VAL A 58 -8.82 -4.91 5.78
CA VAL A 58 -7.37 -5.01 6.01
C VAL A 58 -6.59 -4.77 4.73
N ASN A 59 -5.73 -3.75 4.73
CA ASN A 59 -4.74 -3.50 3.70
C ASN A 59 -3.45 -4.28 3.99
N ILE A 60 -3.07 -5.20 3.11
CA ILE A 60 -1.91 -6.07 3.27
C ILE A 60 -0.77 -5.52 2.42
N LYS A 61 0.25 -4.92 3.05
CA LYS A 61 1.47 -4.53 2.34
C LYS A 61 2.23 -5.80 1.94
N LYS A 62 2.36 -6.06 0.64
CA LYS A 62 3.14 -7.20 0.12
C LYS A 62 4.59 -7.06 0.61
N PRO A 63 5.15 -8.07 1.29
CA PRO A 63 6.56 -8.04 1.67
C PRO A 63 7.47 -7.92 0.45
N GLN A 64 8.59 -7.23 0.64
CA GLN A 64 9.61 -7.05 -0.40
C GLN A 64 10.29 -8.39 -0.77
N PHE A 65 10.23 -9.39 0.12
CA PHE A 65 10.74 -10.75 -0.09
C PHE A 65 9.70 -11.73 -0.65
N LEU A 66 8.45 -11.30 -0.84
CA LEU A 66 7.35 -12.18 -1.24
C LEU A 66 7.00 -12.00 -2.72
N SER A 67 6.87 -13.13 -3.43
CA SER A 67 6.38 -13.11 -4.81
C SER A 67 4.89 -12.78 -4.88
N PRO A 68 4.41 -12.22 -6.00
CA PRO A 68 2.98 -11.96 -6.23
C PRO A 68 2.09 -13.20 -6.07
N THR A 69 2.56 -14.40 -6.44
CA THR A 69 1.79 -15.65 -6.32
C THR A 69 1.55 -16.07 -4.86
N GLN A 70 2.46 -15.71 -3.96
CA GLN A 70 2.43 -16.17 -2.57
C GLN A 70 1.53 -15.34 -1.66
N VAL A 71 0.97 -14.23 -2.14
CA VAL A 71 0.01 -13.41 -1.37
C VAL A 71 -1.27 -14.18 -1.04
N VAL A 72 -1.63 -15.19 -1.85
CA VAL A 72 -2.80 -16.06 -1.62
C VAL A 72 -2.77 -16.71 -0.24
N ASN A 73 -1.60 -17.15 0.22
CA ASN A 73 -1.45 -17.78 1.54
C ASN A 73 -1.73 -16.80 2.70
N ILE A 74 -1.51 -15.50 2.50
CA ILE A 74 -1.84 -14.48 3.50
C ILE A 74 -3.35 -14.25 3.50
N VAL A 75 -3.95 -14.15 2.30
CA VAL A 75 -5.39 -14.01 2.12
C VAL A 75 -6.16 -15.18 2.72
N GLU A 76 -5.71 -16.41 2.50
CA GLU A 76 -6.33 -17.62 3.06
C GLU A 76 -6.30 -17.60 4.59
N LYS A 77 -5.20 -17.20 5.22
CA LYS A 77 -5.14 -17.05 6.68
C LYS A 77 -6.14 -16.05 7.23
N PHE A 78 -6.34 -14.91 6.55
CA PHE A 78 -7.38 -13.95 6.94
C PHE A 78 -8.78 -14.55 6.81
N LYS A 79 -9.05 -15.26 5.71
CA LYS A 79 -10.33 -15.94 5.47
C LYS A 79 -10.60 -17.03 6.51
N GLU A 80 -9.62 -17.87 6.83
CA GLU A 80 -9.69 -18.87 7.90
C GLU A 80 -9.94 -18.24 9.27
N ALA A 81 -9.40 -17.05 9.50
CA ALA A 81 -9.64 -16.27 10.72
C ALA A 81 -10.95 -15.46 10.70
N GLY A 82 -11.77 -15.60 9.64
CA GLY A 82 -13.12 -15.05 9.55
C GLY A 82 -13.23 -13.66 8.93
N ASN A 83 -12.25 -13.20 8.14
CA ASN A 83 -12.30 -11.90 7.47
C ASN A 83 -11.89 -11.99 5.99
N ASP A 84 -12.80 -11.62 5.09
CA ASP A 84 -12.60 -11.59 3.64
C ASP A 84 -12.49 -10.17 3.06
N GLN A 85 -12.61 -9.13 3.88
CA GLN A 85 -12.51 -7.73 3.48
C GLN A 85 -11.05 -7.31 3.36
N LEU A 86 -10.36 -7.81 2.32
CA LEU A 86 -8.92 -7.60 2.17
C LEU A 86 -8.59 -6.76 0.94
N ILE A 87 -7.54 -5.97 1.09
CA ILE A 87 -6.92 -5.18 0.02
C ILE A 87 -5.46 -5.61 -0.04
N LEU A 88 -4.94 -5.88 -1.24
CA LEU A 88 -3.53 -6.14 -1.45
C LEU A 88 -2.81 -4.84 -1.81
N CYS A 89 -1.62 -4.61 -1.28
CA CYS A 89 -0.88 -3.39 -1.57
C CYS A 89 0.56 -3.69 -1.97
N ASP A 90 0.88 -3.48 -3.26
CA ASP A 90 2.24 -3.62 -3.76
C ASP A 90 3.08 -2.40 -3.37
N ARG A 91 4.31 -2.65 -2.91
CA ARG A 91 5.27 -1.63 -2.47
C ARG A 91 6.70 -1.93 -2.93
N GLY A 92 6.84 -2.70 -4.01
CA GLY A 92 8.11 -3.16 -4.55
C GLY A 92 8.61 -4.48 -3.97
N THR A 93 9.62 -5.04 -4.64
CA THR A 93 10.29 -6.30 -4.32
C THR A 93 11.80 -6.04 -4.26
N CYS A 94 12.52 -6.70 -3.35
CA CYS A 94 13.96 -6.59 -3.23
C CYS A 94 14.65 -6.89 -4.57
N PHE A 95 15.52 -5.99 -5.02
CA PHE A 95 16.28 -6.15 -6.26
C PHE A 95 17.76 -5.93 -5.99
N GLY A 96 18.47 -7.03 -5.70
CA GLY A 96 19.81 -6.97 -5.13
C GLY A 96 19.79 -6.37 -3.72
N TYR A 97 20.92 -5.80 -3.31
CA TYR A 97 21.02 -5.10 -2.03
C TYR A 97 20.44 -3.68 -2.15
N ASP A 98 19.81 -3.23 -1.06
CA ASP A 98 19.49 -1.83 -0.81
C ASP A 98 18.54 -1.14 -1.81
N ASN A 99 17.91 -1.90 -2.70
CA ASN A 99 17.06 -1.38 -3.78
C ASN A 99 15.78 -2.21 -3.96
N LEU A 100 14.79 -1.56 -4.57
CA LEU A 100 13.50 -2.14 -4.91
C LEU A 100 13.19 -1.97 -6.40
N VAL A 101 12.50 -2.96 -6.94
CA VAL A 101 11.85 -2.93 -8.26
C VAL A 101 10.36 -3.22 -8.12
N VAL A 102 9.54 -2.58 -8.95
CA VAL A 102 8.11 -2.90 -9.08
C VAL A 102 7.92 -3.74 -10.32
N ASP A 103 7.50 -4.99 -10.13
CA ASP A 103 7.08 -5.85 -11.23
C ASP A 103 5.61 -5.57 -11.57
N MET A 104 5.39 -4.85 -12.67
CA MET A 104 4.04 -4.47 -13.12
C MET A 104 3.18 -5.69 -13.49
N LEU A 105 3.79 -6.82 -13.87
CA LEU A 105 3.06 -8.07 -14.13
C LEU A 105 2.50 -8.68 -12.85
N GLY A 106 3.15 -8.40 -11.72
CA GLY A 106 2.76 -8.87 -10.39
C GLY A 106 1.33 -8.47 -10.01
N PHE A 107 0.85 -7.31 -10.46
CA PHE A 107 -0.53 -6.89 -10.23
C PHE A 107 -1.54 -7.88 -10.82
N GLY A 108 -1.38 -8.27 -12.08
CA GLY A 108 -2.26 -9.25 -12.74
C GLY A 108 -2.17 -10.64 -12.11
N VAL A 109 -0.96 -11.04 -11.67
CA VAL A 109 -0.76 -12.30 -10.95
C VAL A 109 -1.53 -12.30 -9.62
N MET A 110 -1.39 -11.24 -8.82
CA MET A 110 -2.10 -11.12 -7.54
C MET A 110 -3.62 -11.19 -7.72
N LYS A 111 -4.19 -10.48 -8.72
CA LYS A 111 -5.63 -10.54 -9.02
C LYS A 111 -6.08 -11.98 -9.28
N ARG A 112 -5.38 -12.70 -10.18
CA ARG A 112 -5.73 -14.07 -10.55
C ARG A 112 -5.68 -15.04 -9.37
N VAL A 113 -4.61 -15.02 -8.57
CA VAL A 113 -4.46 -15.99 -7.47
C VAL A 113 -5.36 -15.67 -6.27
N THR A 114 -5.99 -14.48 -6.23
CA THR A 114 -6.86 -14.05 -5.12
C THR A 114 -8.30 -13.78 -5.52
N ASN A 115 -8.70 -14.19 -6.73
CA ASN A 115 -10.05 -14.01 -7.27
C ASN A 115 -10.47 -12.52 -7.34
N ASP A 116 -9.65 -11.72 -8.03
CA ASP A 116 -9.87 -10.30 -8.33
C ASP A 116 -10.03 -9.39 -7.10
N MET A 117 -9.34 -9.71 -6.01
CA MET A 117 -9.25 -8.82 -4.85
C MET A 117 -8.71 -7.44 -5.23
N PRO A 118 -9.17 -6.36 -4.56
CA PRO A 118 -8.70 -5.02 -4.84
C PRO A 118 -7.20 -4.89 -4.57
N ILE A 119 -6.48 -4.30 -5.52
CA ILE A 119 -5.06 -4.04 -5.41
C ILE A 119 -4.78 -2.55 -5.42
N ILE A 120 -4.01 -2.10 -4.42
CA ILE A 120 -3.46 -0.77 -4.30
C ILE A 120 -1.98 -0.78 -4.67
N PHE A 121 -1.51 0.30 -5.28
CA PHE A 121 -0.09 0.52 -5.46
C PHE A 121 0.45 1.60 -4.51
N ASP A 122 1.38 1.23 -3.63
CA ASP A 122 2.12 2.15 -2.78
C ASP A 122 3.36 2.68 -3.50
N VAL A 123 3.16 3.80 -4.18
CA VAL A 123 4.21 4.42 -4.98
C VAL A 123 5.31 5.04 -4.12
N THR A 124 4.97 5.57 -2.94
CA THR A 124 5.95 6.19 -2.04
C THR A 124 6.98 5.17 -1.58
N HIS A 125 6.51 4.05 -1.05
CA HIS A 125 7.40 3.06 -0.47
C HIS A 125 8.12 2.21 -1.52
N ALA A 126 7.55 2.07 -2.72
CA ALA A 126 8.23 1.44 -3.86
C ALA A 126 9.47 2.22 -4.32
N LEU A 127 9.55 3.52 -4.02
CA LEU A 127 10.68 4.39 -4.37
C LEU A 127 11.83 4.32 -3.36
N GLN A 128 11.65 3.66 -2.22
CA GLN A 128 12.72 3.48 -1.24
C GLN A 128 13.94 2.80 -1.87
N GLN A 129 15.10 3.26 -1.43
CA GLN A 129 16.42 2.72 -1.69
C GLN A 129 17.31 3.13 -0.51
N ARG A 130 18.50 2.58 -0.34
CA ARG A 130 19.42 3.04 0.71
C ARG A 130 20.86 3.05 0.24
N ASP A 131 21.64 3.93 0.86
CA ASP A 131 23.09 3.84 0.80
C ASP A 131 23.52 2.68 1.73
N PRO A 132 24.43 1.77 1.31
CA PRO A 132 24.91 0.68 2.14
C PRO A 132 25.44 1.11 3.53
N ASN A 133 25.96 2.34 3.64
CA ASN A 133 26.47 2.91 4.89
C ASN A 133 25.52 3.95 5.52
N GLY A 134 24.31 4.11 4.97
CA GLY A 134 23.33 5.09 5.43
C GLY A 134 22.62 4.67 6.72
N ALA A 135 22.41 5.62 7.63
CA ALA A 135 21.69 5.38 8.90
C ALA A 135 20.15 5.34 8.73
N ALA A 136 19.63 5.72 7.56
CA ALA A 136 18.20 5.80 7.26
C ALA A 136 17.89 5.42 5.81
N SER A 137 16.62 5.13 5.52
CA SER A 137 16.18 4.88 4.15
C SER A 137 16.35 6.15 3.29
N GLY A 138 16.92 5.99 2.11
CA GLY A 138 16.84 6.96 1.03
C GLY A 138 15.57 6.79 0.21
N GLY A 139 15.52 7.44 -0.95
CA GLY A 139 14.32 7.45 -1.78
C GLY A 139 14.53 8.12 -3.12
N ARG A 140 13.51 8.05 -3.96
CA ARG A 140 13.51 8.54 -5.35
C ARG A 140 12.26 9.37 -5.66
N ARG A 141 11.83 10.26 -4.75
CA ARG A 141 10.59 11.05 -4.94
C ARG A 141 10.49 11.77 -6.27
N GLN A 142 11.62 12.12 -6.90
CA GLN A 142 11.66 12.76 -8.23
C GLN A 142 11.02 11.90 -9.33
N GLN A 143 10.94 10.58 -9.13
CA GLN A 143 10.38 9.60 -10.07
C GLN A 143 8.95 9.15 -9.69
N VAL A 144 8.32 9.79 -8.70
CA VAL A 144 6.99 9.39 -8.20
C VAL A 144 5.91 9.48 -9.27
N VAL A 145 5.96 10.49 -10.13
CA VAL A 145 4.99 10.67 -11.22
C VAL A 145 5.13 9.54 -12.25
N ASP A 146 6.37 9.22 -12.65
CA ASP A 146 6.65 8.18 -13.63
C ASP A 146 6.15 6.82 -13.14
N LEU A 147 6.48 6.49 -11.90
CA LEU A 147 6.13 5.21 -11.32
C LEU A 147 4.61 5.11 -11.02
N ALA A 148 3.99 6.17 -10.49
CA ALA A 148 2.55 6.20 -10.24
C ALA A 148 1.74 6.01 -11.53
N ARG A 149 2.07 6.75 -12.59
CA ARG A 149 1.40 6.60 -13.90
C ARG A 149 1.57 5.18 -14.46
N SER A 150 2.76 4.61 -14.33
CA SER A 150 3.04 3.25 -14.81
C SER A 150 2.18 2.21 -14.09
N GLY A 151 2.07 2.29 -12.76
CA GLY A 151 1.22 1.38 -11.99
C GLY A 151 -0.26 1.58 -12.26
N MET A 152 -0.73 2.83 -12.28
CA MET A 152 -2.15 3.14 -12.48
C MET A 152 -2.64 2.80 -13.89
N ALA A 153 -1.78 2.85 -14.90
CA ALA A 153 -2.11 2.41 -16.26
C ALA A 153 -2.46 0.91 -16.35
N VAL A 154 -2.13 0.10 -15.35
CA VAL A 154 -2.51 -1.33 -15.27
C VAL A 154 -3.98 -1.52 -14.89
N GLY A 155 -4.66 -0.47 -14.41
CA GLY A 155 -6.05 -0.54 -13.96
C GLY A 155 -6.16 -1.16 -12.56
N LEU A 156 -5.74 -0.39 -11.55
CA LEU A 156 -5.73 -0.80 -10.14
C LEU A 156 -6.93 -0.25 -9.36
N ALA A 157 -7.19 -0.81 -8.17
CA ALA A 157 -8.27 -0.37 -7.30
C ALA A 157 -7.94 0.94 -6.57
N GLY A 158 -6.65 1.22 -6.35
CA GLY A 158 -6.25 2.48 -5.73
C GLY A 158 -4.75 2.74 -5.76
N LEU A 159 -4.39 3.92 -5.25
CA LEU A 159 -3.02 4.38 -5.06
C LEU A 159 -2.83 4.71 -3.57
N PHE A 160 -1.73 4.25 -2.99
CA PHE A 160 -1.25 4.68 -1.68
C PHE A 160 -0.09 5.66 -1.88
N LEU A 161 -0.15 6.80 -1.19
CA LEU A 161 0.75 7.92 -1.36
C LEU A 161 0.96 8.63 -0.02
N GLU A 162 2.20 8.96 0.30
CA GLU A 162 2.54 9.88 1.38
C GLU A 162 3.13 11.18 0.82
N ALA A 163 2.79 12.28 1.48
CA ALA A 163 3.24 13.61 1.12
C ALA A 163 3.66 14.40 2.38
N HIS A 164 4.53 15.37 2.20
CA HIS A 164 4.96 16.28 3.26
C HIS A 164 5.11 17.71 2.72
N PRO A 165 4.78 18.77 3.48
CA PRO A 165 5.00 20.15 3.04
C PRO A 165 6.47 20.45 2.71
N ASP A 166 7.38 19.81 3.44
CA ASP A 166 8.82 19.90 3.23
C ASP A 166 9.47 18.51 3.37
N PRO A 167 9.52 17.70 2.30
CA PRO A 167 10.01 16.33 2.39
C PRO A 167 11.45 16.21 2.91
N ALA A 168 12.28 17.25 2.81
CA ALA A 168 13.64 17.23 3.35
C ALA A 168 13.67 17.21 4.89
N ASN A 169 12.62 17.73 5.53
CA ASN A 169 12.48 17.81 6.98
C ASN A 169 11.46 16.81 7.55
N ALA A 170 10.96 15.88 6.73
CA ALA A 170 10.12 14.80 7.22
C ALA A 170 10.93 13.85 8.12
N LYS A 171 10.34 13.41 9.24
CA LYS A 171 11.05 12.59 10.24
C LYS A 171 11.28 11.13 9.82
N CYS A 172 10.53 10.66 8.84
CA CYS A 172 10.63 9.33 8.23
C CYS A 172 10.27 9.47 6.75
N ASP A 173 10.94 8.71 5.88
CA ASP A 173 10.62 8.55 4.45
C ASP A 173 10.50 9.82 3.59
N GLY A 174 10.98 10.96 4.10
CA GLY A 174 11.11 12.22 3.38
C GLY A 174 11.76 12.11 1.97
N PRO A 175 12.81 11.30 1.78
CA PRO A 175 13.40 11.07 0.46
C PRO A 175 12.42 10.52 -0.60
N SER A 176 11.33 9.87 -0.20
CA SER A 176 10.29 9.30 -1.08
C SER A 176 8.96 10.07 -1.04
N ALA A 177 8.73 10.93 -0.05
CA ALA A 177 7.48 11.67 0.09
C ALA A 177 7.28 12.71 -1.02
N LEU A 178 6.04 12.82 -1.51
CA LEU A 178 5.66 13.86 -2.47
C LEU A 178 5.66 15.25 -1.78
N PRO A 179 6.21 16.31 -2.38
CA PRO A 179 5.98 17.67 -1.90
C PRO A 179 4.48 18.00 -1.93
N LEU A 180 3.90 18.38 -0.79
CA LEU A 180 2.45 18.49 -0.64
C LEU A 180 1.81 19.51 -1.59
N ASP A 181 2.53 20.57 -1.95
CA ASP A 181 2.09 21.59 -2.92
C ASP A 181 1.94 21.05 -4.35
N LYS A 182 2.43 19.83 -4.62
CA LYS A 182 2.27 19.13 -5.90
C LYS A 182 1.14 18.11 -5.90
N LEU A 183 0.40 17.94 -4.79
CA LEU A 183 -0.61 16.89 -4.65
C LEU A 183 -1.73 17.00 -5.69
N GLU A 184 -2.32 18.18 -5.86
CA GLU A 184 -3.42 18.39 -6.82
C GLU A 184 -3.01 18.12 -8.28
N PRO A 185 -1.91 18.70 -8.83
CA PRO A 185 -1.50 18.40 -10.20
C PRO A 185 -1.07 16.94 -10.37
N PHE A 186 -0.51 16.31 -9.33
CA PHE A 186 -0.21 14.88 -9.32
C PHE A 186 -1.48 14.03 -9.46
N LEU A 187 -2.47 14.24 -8.58
CA LEU A 187 -3.72 13.50 -8.58
C LEU A 187 -4.54 13.72 -9.86
N THR A 188 -4.49 14.95 -10.43
CA THR A 188 -5.16 15.25 -11.70
C THR A 188 -4.65 14.35 -12.83
N GLN A 189 -3.33 14.15 -12.91
CA GLN A 189 -2.72 13.29 -13.93
C GLN A 189 -3.02 11.81 -13.66
N VAL A 190 -2.91 11.38 -12.40
CA VAL A 190 -3.23 9.99 -12.01
C VAL A 190 -4.69 9.67 -12.36
N LYS A 191 -5.62 10.57 -12.03
CA LYS A 191 -7.04 10.40 -12.36
C LYS A 191 -7.27 10.32 -13.86
N ALA A 192 -6.61 11.16 -14.67
CA ALA A 192 -6.75 11.12 -16.12
C ALA A 192 -6.28 9.78 -16.73
N VAL A 193 -5.17 9.23 -16.24
CA VAL A 193 -4.72 7.88 -16.62
C VAL A 193 -5.75 6.83 -16.19
N ASP A 194 -6.22 6.92 -14.95
CA ASP A 194 -7.17 5.98 -14.38
C ASP A 194 -8.50 5.94 -15.15
N ASP A 195 -9.09 7.10 -15.41
CA ASP A 195 -10.33 7.25 -16.18
C ASP A 195 -10.16 6.64 -17.59
N LEU A 196 -9.03 6.90 -18.26
CA LEU A 196 -8.76 6.40 -19.60
C LEU A 196 -8.65 4.88 -19.62
N VAL A 197 -7.79 4.29 -18.77
CA VAL A 197 -7.58 2.83 -18.82
C VAL A 197 -8.79 2.05 -18.33
N LYS A 198 -9.59 2.61 -17.41
CA LYS A 198 -10.86 2.02 -16.98
C LYS A 198 -11.98 2.15 -18.01
N SER A 199 -11.82 2.98 -19.05
CA SER A 199 -12.78 3.09 -20.16
C SER A 199 -12.62 1.99 -21.22
N PHE A 200 -11.50 1.28 -21.24
CA PHE A 200 -11.23 0.25 -22.24
C PHE A 200 -11.99 -1.05 -21.94
N ALA A 201 -12.47 -1.71 -22.99
CA ALA A 201 -12.99 -3.06 -22.87
C ALA A 201 -11.84 -4.04 -22.53
N PRO A 202 -12.05 -5.02 -21.63
CA PRO A 202 -11.07 -6.04 -21.34
C PRO A 202 -10.67 -6.81 -22.62
N LEU A 203 -9.37 -7.00 -22.82
CA LEU A 203 -8.83 -7.88 -23.85
C LEU A 203 -8.40 -9.20 -23.21
N HIS A 204 -8.91 -10.30 -23.73
CA HIS A 204 -8.53 -11.64 -23.30
C HIS A 204 -7.46 -12.19 -24.24
N ILE A 205 -6.27 -12.45 -23.71
CA ILE A 205 -5.11 -13.00 -24.44
C ILE A 205 -4.78 -14.34 -23.77
N GLU A 206 -4.78 -15.43 -24.54
CA GLU A 206 -4.50 -16.81 -24.10
C GLU A 206 -3.00 -17.07 -23.90
#